data_AF-A0A382ULI0-F1
#
_entry.id   AF-A0A382ULI0-F1
#
_cell.length_a   1.000
_cell.length_b   1.000
_cell.length_c   1.000
_cell.angle_alpha   90.00
_cell.angle_beta   90.00
_cell.angle_gamma   90.00
#
_symmetry.space_group_name_H-M   'P 1'
#
loop_
_entity.id
_entity.type
_entity.pdbx_description
1 polymer ?
#
loop_
_entity_poly.entity_id
_entity_poly.type
_entity_poly.pdbx_seq_one_letter_code
_entity_poly.pdbx_strand_id
1 'polypeptide(L)'
;MAYKRGVRKRAHENLSDANIRRVISALEEGSTKKSACEMLNISYNTTRLNRIIEEFEEQENYVAIRKLQTKGKPASPEEIKQVIQDYVEGESISDIAKSIYRSQAFVKGIINRVGVPQRPTGEDKHKEAMLPDACLRDSFEKGEIVWNAQYHMACIVEQEYTLDFQNASPGINTVDYEGMYGCKMYRVWCYNLIPYSDEYETLGWWTGKKKIGFSAHTLCQSLGSLKHLKEYGVSFED
;
A
#
# COMPACT_ATOMS: atom_id res chain seq x y z
N MET A 1 -11.01 -9.50 28.12
CA MET A 1 -9.87 -10.39 27.79
C MET A 1 -8.59 -9.60 27.99
N ALA A 2 -7.70 -10.04 28.86
CA ALA A 2 -6.39 -9.40 29.01
C ALA A 2 -5.62 -9.55 27.69
N TYR A 3 -5.12 -8.45 27.14
CA TYR A 3 -4.29 -8.46 25.94
C TYR A 3 -2.99 -9.23 26.27
N LYS A 4 -2.88 -10.49 25.83
CA LYS A 4 -1.62 -11.25 25.96
C LYS A 4 -0.56 -10.48 25.16
N ARG A 5 0.45 -9.92 25.84
CA ARG A 5 1.61 -9.33 25.15
C ARG A 5 2.30 -10.43 24.35
N GLY A 6 2.35 -10.26 23.02
CA GLY A 6 2.98 -11.20 22.10
C GLY A 6 4.47 -11.44 22.39
N VAL A 7 5.02 -12.51 21.84
CA VAL A 7 6.43 -12.86 22.02
C VAL A 7 7.31 -11.81 21.35
N ARG A 8 7.98 -10.99 22.17
CA ARG A 8 9.01 -10.07 21.67
C ARG A 8 10.17 -10.87 21.07
N LYS A 9 10.38 -10.68 19.76
CA LYS A 9 11.52 -11.22 18.99
C LYS A 9 12.80 -10.49 19.38
N ARG A 10 13.88 -11.24 19.58
CA ARG A 10 15.24 -10.71 19.73
C ARG A 10 15.96 -10.73 18.38
N ALA A 11 16.93 -9.85 18.19
CA ALA A 11 17.60 -9.65 16.89
C ALA A 11 18.24 -10.92 16.31
N HIS A 12 18.76 -11.82 17.16
CA HIS A 12 19.40 -13.08 16.73
C HIS A 12 18.42 -14.23 16.48
N GLU A 13 17.16 -14.09 16.87
CA GLU A 13 16.17 -15.18 16.80
C GLU A 13 15.55 -15.27 15.40
N ASN A 14 15.38 -16.50 14.90
CA ASN A 14 14.75 -16.76 13.61
C ASN A 14 13.27 -17.13 13.79
N LEU A 15 12.47 -16.16 14.22
CA LEU A 15 11.02 -16.31 14.39
C LEU A 15 10.23 -15.90 13.13
N SER A 16 10.70 -16.30 11.95
CA SER A 16 9.92 -16.12 10.72
C SER A 16 8.82 -17.18 10.63
N ASP A 17 7.65 -16.84 10.10
CA ASP A 17 6.52 -17.78 9.93
C ASP A 17 6.94 -19.07 9.22
N ALA A 18 7.80 -18.97 8.20
CA ALA A 18 8.32 -20.13 7.49
C ALA A 18 9.16 -21.04 8.38
N ASN A 19 9.99 -20.46 9.26
CA ASN A 19 10.80 -21.23 10.18
C ASN A 19 9.97 -21.84 11.32
N ILE A 20 8.99 -21.10 11.84
CA ILE A 20 8.08 -21.62 12.87
C ILE A 20 7.27 -22.81 12.32
N ARG A 21 6.76 -22.73 11.08
CA ARG A 21 6.10 -23.89 10.43
C ARG A 21 7.03 -25.09 10.33
N ARG A 22 8.30 -24.89 9.93
CA ARG A 22 9.30 -25.98 9.87
C ARG A 22 9.55 -26.60 11.24
N VAL A 23 9.59 -25.80 12.29
CA VAL A 23 9.79 -26.27 13.66
C VAL A 23 8.59 -27.07 14.17
N ILE A 24 7.36 -26.62 13.86
CA ILE A 24 6.14 -27.37 14.19
C ILE A 24 6.16 -28.73 13.49
N SER A 25 6.40 -28.77 12.18
CA SER A 25 6.48 -30.05 11.44
C SER A 25 7.58 -30.97 11.96
N ALA A 26 8.76 -30.43 12.28
CA ALA A 26 9.84 -31.22 12.86
C ALA A 26 9.44 -31.82 14.22
N LEU A 27 8.69 -31.09 15.06
CA LEU A 27 8.21 -31.59 16.35
C LEU A 27 7.15 -32.70 16.17
N GLU A 28 6.26 -32.57 15.17
CA GLU A 28 5.29 -33.61 14.81
C GLU A 28 5.98 -34.88 14.29
N GLU A 29 7.08 -34.74 13.56
CA GLU A 29 7.94 -35.84 13.09
C GLU A 29 8.82 -36.47 14.19
N GLY A 30 8.76 -35.96 15.42
CA GLY A 30 9.44 -36.53 16.59
C GLY A 30 10.81 -35.91 16.91
N SER A 31 11.14 -34.74 16.37
CA SER A 31 12.34 -34.00 16.77
C SER A 31 12.29 -33.59 18.25
N THR A 32 13.45 -33.31 18.84
CA THR A 32 13.52 -32.90 20.25
C THR A 32 13.23 -31.42 20.44
N LYS A 33 12.64 -31.05 21.58
CA LYS A 33 12.46 -29.64 21.97
C LYS A 33 13.76 -28.84 21.99
N LYS A 34 14.90 -29.52 22.23
CA LYS A 34 16.22 -28.91 22.17
C LYS A 34 16.58 -28.51 20.74
N SER A 35 16.43 -29.44 19.80
CA SER A 35 16.63 -29.18 18.38
C SER A 35 15.69 -28.09 17.85
N ALA A 36 14.42 -28.10 18.25
CA ALA A 36 13.46 -27.04 17.90
C ALA A 36 13.89 -25.65 18.42
N CYS A 37 14.43 -25.56 19.64
CA CYS A 37 14.98 -24.30 20.17
C CYS A 37 16.19 -23.82 19.34
N GLU A 38 17.08 -24.74 18.96
CA GLU A 38 18.23 -24.44 18.12
C GLU A 38 17.81 -23.93 16.73
N MET A 39 16.80 -24.54 16.10
CA MET A 39 16.25 -24.09 14.80
C MET A 39 15.70 -22.65 14.84
N LEU A 40 15.12 -22.23 15.97
CA LEU A 40 14.63 -20.87 16.17
C LEU A 40 15.72 -19.88 16.63
N ASN A 41 16.97 -20.34 16.81
CA ASN A 41 18.04 -19.59 17.47
C ASN A 41 17.65 -19.04 18.85
N ILE A 42 16.89 -19.81 19.62
CA ILE A 42 16.55 -19.47 21.02
C ILE A 42 17.34 -20.35 21.99
N SER A 43 17.55 -19.86 23.21
CA SER A 43 18.06 -20.72 24.28
C SER A 43 17.09 -21.87 24.56
N TYR A 44 17.60 -23.00 25.05
CA TYR A 44 16.77 -24.15 25.41
C TYR A 44 15.81 -23.78 26.56
N ASN A 45 14.63 -23.29 26.18
CA ASN A 45 13.58 -22.81 27.06
C ASN A 45 12.25 -23.31 26.49
N THR A 46 11.78 -24.42 27.05
CA THR A 46 10.56 -25.10 26.60
C THR A 46 9.31 -24.23 26.77
N THR A 47 9.26 -23.37 27.79
CA THR A 47 8.15 -22.44 27.98
C THR A 47 8.10 -21.36 26.89
N ARG A 48 9.26 -20.79 26.51
CA ARG A 48 9.35 -19.83 25.41
C ARG A 48 8.98 -20.49 24.08
N LEU A 49 9.50 -21.68 23.82
CA LEU A 49 9.19 -22.47 22.62
C LEU A 49 7.68 -22.71 22.49
N ASN A 50 7.06 -23.27 23.54
CA ASN A 50 5.62 -23.53 23.55
C ASN A 50 4.82 -22.25 23.30
N ARG A 51 5.17 -21.14 23.95
CA ARG A 51 4.46 -19.87 23.75
C ARG A 51 4.59 -19.33 22.32
N ILE A 52 5.75 -19.50 21.67
CA ILE A 52 5.94 -19.12 20.25
C ILE A 52 5.03 -19.95 19.35
N ILE A 53 4.97 -21.25 19.58
CA ILE A 53 4.15 -22.18 18.80
C ILE A 53 2.66 -21.87 19.02
N GLU A 54 2.22 -21.79 20.28
CA GLU A 54 0.83 -21.46 20.65
C GLU A 54 0.38 -20.13 20.04
N GLU A 55 1.20 -19.07 20.14
CA GLU A 55 0.86 -17.77 19.55
C GLU A 55 0.77 -17.86 18.01
N PHE A 56 1.67 -18.59 17.36
CA PHE A 56 1.64 -18.78 15.92
C PHE A 56 0.40 -19.57 15.46
N GLU A 57 0.06 -20.66 16.15
CA GLU A 57 -1.14 -21.45 15.87
C GLU A 57 -2.43 -20.66 16.16
N GLU A 58 -2.48 -19.87 17.24
CA GLU A 58 -3.59 -18.95 17.53
C GLU A 58 -3.78 -17.95 16.37
N GLN A 59 -2.70 -17.37 15.83
CA GLN A 59 -2.76 -16.47 14.68
C GLN A 59 -3.23 -17.16 13.40
N GLU A 60 -2.67 -18.33 13.05
CA GLU A 60 -3.09 -19.07 11.85
C GLU A 60 -4.56 -19.50 11.95
N ASN A 61 -5.00 -19.96 13.12
CA ASN A 61 -6.40 -20.31 13.36
C ASN A 61 -7.32 -19.10 13.24
N TYR A 62 -6.92 -17.96 13.79
CA TYR A 62 -7.68 -16.72 13.65
C TYR A 62 -7.84 -16.30 12.17
N VAL A 63 -6.75 -16.33 11.41
CA VAL A 63 -6.75 -16.07 9.95
C VAL A 63 -7.65 -17.06 9.23
N ALA A 64 -7.58 -18.36 9.55
CA ALA A 64 -8.40 -19.39 8.94
C ALA A 64 -9.89 -19.18 9.22
N ILE A 65 -10.27 -18.88 10.46
CA ILE A 65 -11.64 -18.57 10.86
C ILE A 65 -12.16 -17.35 10.10
N ARG A 66 -11.38 -16.27 10.02
CA ARG A 66 -11.75 -15.07 9.25
C ARG A 66 -11.98 -15.38 7.78
N LYS A 67 -11.06 -16.13 7.14
CA LYS A 67 -11.21 -16.58 5.75
C LYS A 67 -12.44 -17.45 5.54
N LEU A 68 -12.77 -18.34 6.48
CA LEU A 68 -13.98 -19.15 6.41
C LEU A 68 -15.25 -18.31 6.53
N GLN A 69 -15.26 -17.33 7.43
CA GLN A 69 -16.38 -16.41 7.62
C GLN A 69 -16.63 -15.53 6.40
N THR A 70 -15.58 -15.17 5.65
CA THR A 70 -15.66 -14.31 4.47
C THR A 70 -15.82 -15.09 3.16
N LYS A 71 -15.55 -16.40 3.16
CA LYS A 71 -15.62 -17.26 1.98
C LYS A 71 -17.01 -17.19 1.33
N GLY A 72 -17.03 -16.96 0.02
CA GLY A 72 -18.26 -16.90 -0.78
C GLY A 72 -19.10 -15.64 -0.57
N LYS A 73 -18.74 -14.75 0.36
CA LYS A 73 -19.43 -13.48 0.55
C LYS A 73 -18.96 -12.44 -0.47
N PRO A 74 -19.86 -11.62 -1.01
CA PRO A 74 -19.47 -10.47 -1.84
C PRO A 74 -18.63 -9.48 -1.03
N ALA A 75 -18.02 -8.51 -1.73
CA ALA A 75 -17.31 -7.41 -1.09
C ALA A 75 -18.32 -6.49 -0.39
N SER A 76 -18.10 -6.21 0.90
CA SER A 76 -18.89 -5.20 1.60
C SER A 76 -18.47 -3.78 1.12
N PRO A 77 -19.33 -2.76 1.26
CA PRO A 77 -18.97 -1.38 0.96
C PRO A 77 -17.71 -0.92 1.70
N GLU A 78 -17.54 -1.34 2.95
CA GLU A 78 -16.37 -1.04 3.78
C GLU A 78 -15.11 -1.72 3.25
N GLU A 79 -15.20 -2.99 2.84
CA GLU A 79 -14.07 -3.70 2.21
C GLU A 79 -13.66 -3.01 0.90
N ILE A 80 -14.63 -2.55 0.09
CA ILE A 80 -14.35 -1.82 -1.16
C ILE A 80 -13.63 -0.51 -0.85
N LYS A 81 -14.19 0.30 0.06
CA LYS A 81 -13.59 1.56 0.49
C LYS A 81 -12.15 1.36 0.98
N GLN A 82 -11.94 0.39 1.87
CA GLN A 82 -10.61 0.12 2.42
C GLN A 82 -9.62 -0.33 1.35
N VAL A 83 -10.01 -1.25 0.46
CA VAL A 83 -9.16 -1.68 -0.66
C VAL A 83 -8.74 -0.51 -1.54
N ILE A 84 -9.65 0.41 -1.84
CA ILE A 84 -9.36 1.59 -2.66
C ILE A 84 -8.37 2.52 -1.92
N GLN A 85 -8.65 2.83 -0.64
CA GLN A 85 -7.79 3.71 0.16
C GLN A 85 -6.38 3.15 0.30
N ASP A 86 -6.26 1.92 0.80
CA ASP A 86 -4.96 1.29 1.04
C ASP A 86 -4.16 1.18 -0.26
N TYR A 87 -4.82 0.84 -1.38
CA TYR A 87 -4.15 0.76 -2.68
C TYR A 87 -3.68 2.12 -3.19
N VAL A 88 -4.50 3.17 -3.12
CA VAL A 88 -4.12 4.51 -3.58
C VAL A 88 -2.99 5.09 -2.70
N GLU A 89 -3.01 4.81 -1.40
CA GLU A 89 -1.99 5.24 -0.43
C GLU A 89 -0.61 4.57 -0.62
N GLY A 90 -0.57 3.45 -1.35
CA GLY A 90 0.67 2.78 -1.75
C GLY A 90 0.83 1.34 -1.27
N GLU A 91 -0.18 0.77 -0.58
CA GLU A 91 -0.09 -0.62 -0.13
C GLU A 91 -0.11 -1.60 -1.31
N SER A 92 0.60 -2.73 -1.12
CA SER A 92 0.64 -3.79 -2.12
C SER A 92 -0.66 -4.60 -2.10
N ILE A 93 -1.08 -5.13 -3.25
CA ILE A 93 -2.26 -6.03 -3.35
C ILE A 93 -2.13 -7.22 -2.40
N SER A 94 -0.90 -7.71 -2.19
CA SER A 94 -0.62 -8.80 -1.26
C SER A 94 -0.93 -8.41 0.18
N ASP A 95 -0.51 -7.22 0.60
CA ASP A 95 -0.66 -6.80 1.99
C ASP A 95 -2.10 -6.39 2.30
N ILE A 96 -2.77 -5.72 1.35
CA ILE A 96 -4.22 -5.46 1.42
C ILE A 96 -4.99 -6.78 1.53
N ALA A 97 -4.66 -7.79 0.70
CA ALA A 97 -5.34 -9.08 0.77
C ALA A 97 -5.17 -9.78 2.14
N LYS A 98 -3.99 -9.65 2.76
CA LYS A 98 -3.73 -10.16 4.11
C LYS A 98 -4.55 -9.40 5.15
N SER A 99 -4.61 -8.06 5.07
CA SER A 99 -5.30 -7.21 6.06
C SER A 99 -6.81 -7.48 6.10
N ILE A 100 -7.43 -7.71 4.93
CA ILE A 100 -8.87 -8.01 4.84
C ILE A 100 -9.20 -9.52 4.86
N TYR A 101 -8.19 -10.39 5.03
CA TYR A 101 -8.36 -11.85 5.01
C TYR A 101 -9.04 -12.40 3.75
N ARG A 102 -8.70 -11.84 2.58
CA ARG A 102 -9.23 -12.26 1.25
C ARG A 102 -8.08 -12.71 0.33
N SER A 103 -8.43 -13.20 -0.86
CA SER A 103 -7.44 -13.55 -1.88
C SER A 103 -6.95 -12.31 -2.64
N GLN A 104 -5.73 -12.36 -3.17
CA GLN A 104 -5.21 -11.28 -4.04
C GLN A 104 -6.07 -11.09 -5.30
N ALA A 105 -6.62 -12.18 -5.85
CA ALA A 105 -7.52 -12.13 -7.00
C ALA A 105 -8.82 -11.37 -6.68
N PHE A 106 -9.33 -11.50 -5.45
CA PHE A 106 -10.50 -10.75 -4.98
C PHE A 106 -10.21 -9.25 -4.93
N VAL A 107 -9.07 -8.85 -4.35
CA VAL A 107 -8.63 -7.44 -4.30
C VAL A 107 -8.46 -6.87 -5.71
N LYS A 108 -7.77 -7.59 -6.61
CA LYS A 108 -7.66 -7.21 -8.03
C LYS A 108 -9.03 -7.05 -8.70
N GLY A 109 -9.96 -7.95 -8.40
CA GLY A 109 -11.33 -7.89 -8.92
C GLY A 109 -12.12 -6.67 -8.46
N ILE A 110 -11.82 -6.12 -7.26
CA ILE A 110 -12.39 -4.85 -6.79
C ILE A 110 -11.76 -3.68 -7.56
N ILE A 111 -10.43 -3.60 -7.57
CA ILE A 111 -9.66 -2.54 -8.26
C ILE A 111 -10.12 -2.38 -9.72
N ASN A 112 -10.22 -3.50 -10.44
CA ASN A 112 -10.62 -3.51 -11.85
C ASN A 112 -12.06 -3.05 -12.07
N ARG A 113 -12.98 -3.41 -11.17
CA ARG A 113 -14.41 -3.10 -11.30
C ARG A 113 -14.70 -1.64 -10.99
N VAL A 114 -14.01 -1.11 -9.98
CA VAL A 114 -14.14 0.28 -9.53
C VAL A 114 -13.49 1.23 -10.53
N GLY A 115 -12.46 0.78 -11.25
CA GLY A 115 -11.73 1.61 -12.21
C GLY A 115 -10.55 2.36 -11.57
N VAL A 116 -9.95 1.79 -10.52
CA VAL A 116 -8.72 2.34 -9.93
C VAL A 116 -7.55 2.09 -10.90
N PRO A 117 -6.75 3.11 -11.26
CA PRO A 117 -5.57 2.94 -12.10
C PRO A 117 -4.61 1.89 -11.53
N GLN A 118 -4.09 1.01 -12.39
CA GLN A 118 -3.24 -0.10 -11.95
C GLN A 118 -1.75 0.21 -12.02
N ARG A 119 -0.98 -0.44 -11.15
CA ARG A 119 0.48 -0.48 -11.17
C ARG A 119 0.95 -1.61 -12.10
N PRO A 120 1.63 -1.32 -13.22
CA PRO A 120 2.21 -2.35 -14.07
C PRO A 120 3.27 -3.17 -13.31
N THR A 121 3.47 -4.41 -13.74
CA THR A 121 4.44 -5.34 -13.14
C THR A 121 5.42 -5.85 -14.19
N GLY A 122 6.57 -6.36 -13.76
CA GLY A 122 7.55 -6.93 -14.67
C GLY A 122 8.30 -5.87 -15.49
N GLU A 123 8.43 -6.08 -16.79
CA GLU A 123 9.15 -5.17 -17.70
C GLU A 123 8.44 -3.83 -17.90
N ASP A 124 7.12 -3.80 -17.72
CA ASP A 124 6.30 -2.60 -17.93
C ASP A 124 6.25 -1.68 -16.71
N LYS A 125 6.90 -2.04 -15.59
CA LYS A 125 6.88 -1.28 -14.33
C LYS A 125 7.43 0.16 -14.42
N HIS A 126 8.13 0.46 -15.51
CA HIS A 126 8.73 1.77 -15.80
C HIS A 126 8.04 2.48 -16.96
N LYS A 127 7.06 1.84 -17.60
CA LYS A 127 6.33 2.40 -18.72
C LYS A 127 5.06 3.06 -18.20
N GLU A 128 4.67 4.14 -18.84
CA GLU A 128 3.41 4.81 -18.54
C GLU A 128 2.22 3.84 -18.69
N ALA A 129 1.38 3.80 -17.64
CA ALA A 129 0.23 2.91 -17.60
C ALA A 129 -0.98 3.54 -18.30
N MET A 130 -1.76 2.73 -19.01
CA MET A 130 -3.04 3.19 -19.55
C MET A 130 -4.01 3.50 -18.40
N LEU A 131 -4.56 4.72 -18.41
CA LEU A 131 -5.56 5.14 -17.44
C LEU A 131 -6.94 4.58 -17.81
N PRO A 132 -7.75 4.16 -16.82
CA PRO A 132 -9.15 3.81 -17.04
C PRO A 132 -9.96 5.03 -17.53
N ASP A 133 -10.95 4.81 -18.39
CA ASP A 133 -11.81 5.87 -18.96
C ASP A 133 -12.45 6.76 -17.88
N ALA A 134 -12.85 6.17 -16.75
CA ALA A 134 -13.43 6.90 -15.61
C ALA A 134 -12.49 7.98 -15.03
N CYS A 135 -11.18 7.82 -15.21
CA CYS A 135 -10.14 8.73 -14.72
C CYS A 135 -9.82 9.87 -15.70
N LEU A 136 -10.17 9.75 -16.98
CA LEU A 136 -9.74 10.72 -18.00
C LEU A 136 -10.43 12.08 -17.81
N ARG A 137 -9.66 13.17 -17.81
CA ARG A 137 -10.16 14.55 -17.71
C ARG A 137 -9.29 15.48 -18.56
N ASP A 138 -9.87 16.58 -19.01
CA ASP A 138 -9.18 17.61 -19.81
C ASP A 138 -8.41 18.62 -18.94
N SER A 139 -8.74 18.70 -17.65
CA SER A 139 -8.10 19.63 -16.72
C SER A 139 -8.26 19.20 -15.27
N PHE A 140 -7.36 19.67 -14.42
CA PHE A 140 -7.36 19.42 -12.97
C PHE A 140 -7.24 20.70 -12.17
N GLU A 141 -7.79 20.71 -10.95
CA GLU A 141 -7.74 21.85 -10.05
C GLU A 141 -6.53 21.78 -9.11
N LYS A 142 -6.01 22.94 -8.71
CA LYS A 142 -4.96 23.01 -7.68
C LYS A 142 -5.48 22.42 -6.37
N GLY A 143 -4.70 21.52 -5.77
CA GLY A 143 -5.05 20.76 -4.58
C GLY A 143 -5.80 19.46 -4.87
N GLU A 144 -6.21 19.20 -6.12
CA GLU A 144 -6.86 17.93 -6.49
C GLU A 144 -5.88 16.76 -6.32
N ILE A 145 -6.36 15.68 -5.71
CA ILE A 145 -5.62 14.41 -5.63
C ILE A 145 -5.94 13.59 -6.87
N VAL A 146 -4.89 13.32 -7.65
CA VAL A 146 -4.95 12.62 -8.93
C VAL A 146 -3.96 11.46 -8.93
N TRP A 147 -4.05 10.61 -9.94
CA TRP A 147 -3.10 9.51 -10.16
C TRP A 147 -2.12 9.88 -11.26
N ASN A 148 -0.83 9.63 -11.04
CA ASN A 148 0.19 9.79 -12.07
C ASN A 148 0.46 8.47 -12.78
N ALA A 149 0.18 8.41 -14.08
CA ALA A 149 0.33 7.22 -14.92
C ALA A 149 1.79 6.79 -15.14
N GLN A 150 2.75 7.72 -15.05
CA GLN A 150 4.18 7.46 -15.23
C GLN A 150 4.82 6.91 -13.95
N TYR A 151 4.44 7.44 -12.79
CA TYR A 151 4.99 7.03 -11.50
C TYR A 151 4.13 5.99 -10.77
N HIS A 152 2.93 5.70 -11.27
CA HIS A 152 1.98 4.73 -10.73
C HIS A 152 1.63 4.97 -9.26
N MET A 153 1.38 6.24 -8.92
CA MET A 153 1.11 6.68 -7.55
C MET A 153 0.19 7.89 -7.49
N ALA A 154 -0.39 8.12 -6.32
CA ALA A 154 -1.17 9.32 -6.05
C ALA A 154 -0.28 10.57 -6.04
N CYS A 155 -0.82 11.67 -6.51
CA CYS A 155 -0.18 12.97 -6.47
C CYS A 155 -1.16 14.10 -6.21
N ILE A 156 -0.67 15.21 -5.67
CA ILE A 156 -1.43 16.44 -5.46
C ILE A 156 -1.07 17.42 -6.58
N VAL A 157 -2.06 17.99 -7.25
CA VAL A 157 -1.83 19.05 -8.23
C VAL A 157 -1.40 20.33 -7.50
N GLU A 158 -0.16 20.77 -7.70
CA GLU A 158 0.36 21.97 -7.03
C GLU A 158 0.16 23.22 -7.87
N GLN A 159 0.35 23.13 -9.18
CA GLN A 159 0.35 24.30 -10.05
C GLN A 159 0.14 23.92 -11.52
N GLU A 160 -0.76 24.62 -12.21
CA GLU A 160 -0.88 24.59 -13.68
C GLU A 160 0.13 25.54 -14.31
N TYR A 161 0.78 25.12 -15.40
CA TYR A 161 1.74 25.91 -16.17
C TYR A 161 1.03 26.80 -17.19
N THR A 162 0.19 27.72 -16.70
CA THR A 162 -0.42 28.74 -17.56
C THR A 162 0.64 29.70 -18.08
N LEU A 163 0.37 30.36 -19.21
CA LEU A 163 1.29 31.36 -19.77
C LEU A 163 1.62 32.46 -18.76
N ASP A 164 0.62 32.94 -18.02
CA ASP A 164 0.78 33.96 -16.98
C ASP A 164 1.68 33.47 -15.85
N PHE A 165 1.48 32.24 -15.37
CA PHE A 165 2.31 31.65 -14.32
C PHE A 165 3.76 31.52 -14.77
N GLN A 166 3.98 31.05 -16.00
CA GLN A 166 5.32 30.89 -16.58
C GLN A 166 6.03 32.25 -16.73
N ASN A 167 5.34 33.26 -17.28
CA ASN A 167 5.88 34.61 -17.45
C ASN A 167 6.20 35.31 -16.12
N ALA A 168 5.41 35.05 -15.08
CA ALA A 168 5.61 35.63 -13.75
C ALA A 168 6.71 34.92 -12.94
N SER A 169 7.11 33.70 -13.33
CA SER A 169 8.03 32.85 -12.58
C SER A 169 9.47 32.98 -13.09
N PRO A 170 10.41 33.50 -12.29
CA PRO A 170 11.82 33.59 -12.70
C PRO A 170 12.42 32.21 -12.98
N GLY A 171 13.14 32.09 -14.10
CA GLY A 171 13.86 30.86 -14.45
C GLY A 171 13.03 29.78 -15.16
N ILE A 172 11.78 30.07 -15.52
CA ILE A 172 10.94 29.20 -16.35
C ILE A 172 10.84 29.80 -17.76
N ASN A 173 11.06 28.96 -18.78
CA ASN A 173 10.79 29.37 -20.17
C ASN A 173 9.30 29.20 -20.46
N THR A 174 8.70 30.22 -21.04
CA THR A 174 7.29 30.20 -21.44
C THR A 174 7.07 29.27 -22.63
N VAL A 175 6.22 28.26 -22.44
CA VAL A 175 5.81 27.30 -23.46
C VAL A 175 4.28 27.21 -23.46
N ASP A 176 3.69 27.30 -24.66
CA ASP A 176 2.28 26.98 -24.88
C ASP A 176 2.12 25.45 -25.00
N TYR A 177 1.85 24.80 -23.87
CA TYR A 177 1.70 23.34 -23.81
C TYR A 177 0.44 22.84 -24.54
N GLU A 178 -0.65 23.59 -24.49
CA GLU A 178 -1.87 23.22 -25.21
C GLU A 178 -1.66 23.31 -26.72
N GLY A 179 -0.99 24.37 -27.21
CA GLY A 179 -0.64 24.48 -28.62
C GLY A 179 0.36 23.42 -29.09
N MET A 180 1.35 23.06 -28.25
CA MET A 180 2.42 22.13 -28.62
C MET A 180 2.02 20.64 -28.48
N TYR A 181 1.32 20.29 -27.41
CA TYR A 181 1.01 18.91 -27.04
C TYR A 181 -0.48 18.59 -27.03
N GLY A 182 -1.35 19.58 -27.28
CA GLY A 182 -2.81 19.41 -27.23
C GLY A 182 -3.36 19.23 -25.82
N CYS A 183 -2.55 19.44 -24.77
CA CYS A 183 -2.98 19.26 -23.39
C CYS A 183 -2.21 20.15 -22.40
N LYS A 184 -2.80 20.33 -21.22
CA LYS A 184 -2.26 21.15 -20.14
C LYS A 184 -1.07 20.48 -19.45
N MET A 185 -0.23 21.31 -18.85
CA MET A 185 0.95 20.88 -18.08
C MET A 185 0.81 21.27 -16.61
N TYR A 186 1.16 20.34 -15.72
CA TYR A 186 1.03 20.52 -14.28
C TYR A 186 2.34 20.20 -13.56
N ARG A 187 2.62 20.95 -12.48
CA ARG A 187 3.50 20.48 -11.40
C ARG A 187 2.65 19.75 -10.38
N VAL A 188 3.05 18.53 -10.07
CA VAL A 188 2.37 17.63 -9.14
C VAL A 188 3.35 17.18 -8.05
N TRP A 189 2.84 16.94 -6.85
CA TRP A 189 3.58 16.31 -5.76
C TRP A 189 3.20 14.84 -5.68
N CYS A 190 4.04 13.95 -6.19
CA CYS A 190 3.85 12.50 -6.14
C CYS A 190 4.25 11.98 -4.76
N TYR A 191 3.35 11.30 -4.05
CA TYR A 191 3.61 10.85 -2.68
C TYR A 191 3.20 9.40 -2.41
N ASN A 192 3.86 8.79 -1.44
CA ASN A 192 3.40 7.59 -0.75
C ASN A 192 3.06 7.95 0.70
N LEU A 193 2.14 7.21 1.29
CA LEU A 193 1.88 7.32 2.71
C LEU A 193 2.83 6.40 3.47
N ILE A 194 3.74 6.98 4.24
CA ILE A 194 4.68 6.23 5.06
C ILE A 194 4.13 6.20 6.50
N PRO A 195 3.76 5.01 7.03
CA PRO A 195 3.36 4.89 8.43
C PRO A 195 4.56 5.11 9.34
N TYR A 196 4.29 5.49 10.59
CA TYR A 196 5.32 5.50 11.62
C TYR A 196 5.90 4.10 11.81
N SER A 197 7.22 4.04 11.97
CA SER A 197 7.98 2.85 12.34
C SER A 197 8.90 3.23 13.49
N ASP A 198 9.12 2.30 14.43
CA ASP A 198 10.07 2.49 15.53
C ASP A 198 11.49 2.78 14.99
N GLU A 199 11.80 2.39 13.75
CA GLU A 199 13.05 2.75 13.07
C GLU A 199 13.22 4.27 12.89
N TYR A 200 12.11 5.01 12.82
CA TYR A 200 12.07 6.47 12.71
C TYR A 200 12.00 7.17 14.07
N GLU A 201 12.04 6.43 15.19
CA GLU A 201 12.08 7.03 16.54
C GLU A 201 13.27 7.99 16.69
N THR A 202 14.41 7.67 16.06
CA THR A 202 15.61 8.52 16.02
C THR A 202 15.40 9.86 15.32
N LEU A 203 14.42 9.97 14.42
CA LEU A 203 14.14 11.20 13.71
C LEU A 203 13.42 12.22 14.60
N GLY A 204 12.75 11.83 15.69
CA GLY A 204 12.19 12.71 16.73
C GLY A 204 11.07 13.68 16.31
N TRP A 205 11.03 14.13 15.05
CA TRP A 205 10.00 14.97 14.43
C TRP A 205 8.91 14.15 13.72
N TRP A 206 9.09 12.84 13.60
CA TRP A 206 8.15 11.98 12.90
C TRP A 206 7.09 11.40 13.85
N THR A 207 5.87 11.93 13.74
CA THR A 207 4.68 11.36 14.39
C THR A 207 3.61 11.04 13.36
N GLY A 208 2.96 9.88 13.50
CA GLY A 208 1.86 9.45 12.63
C GLY A 208 2.26 9.07 11.20
N LYS A 209 1.26 9.05 10.30
CA LYS A 209 1.43 8.82 8.85
C LYS A 209 1.91 10.11 8.20
N LYS A 210 2.90 10.04 7.28
CA LYS A 210 3.39 11.20 6.52
C LYS A 210 3.32 10.94 5.02
N LYS A 211 2.86 11.96 4.27
CA LYS A 211 2.94 12.01 2.81
C LYS A 211 4.37 12.41 2.44
N ILE A 212 5.18 11.44 2.00
CA ILE A 212 6.55 11.68 1.52
C ILE A 212 6.61 11.41 0.04
N GLY A 213 7.32 12.28 -0.67
CA GLY A 213 7.22 12.34 -2.10
C GLY A 213 8.28 13.19 -2.77
N PHE A 214 8.01 13.50 -4.03
CA PHE A 214 8.82 14.36 -4.86
C PHE A 214 7.92 15.17 -5.80
N SER A 215 8.40 16.34 -6.21
CA SER A 215 7.75 17.13 -7.26
C SER A 215 8.05 16.52 -8.62
N ALA A 216 7.03 16.45 -9.46
CA ALA A 216 7.13 16.05 -10.86
C ALA A 216 6.38 17.03 -11.75
N HIS A 217 6.74 17.02 -13.02
CA HIS A 217 6.17 17.83 -14.08
C HIS A 217 5.50 16.87 -15.05
N THR A 218 4.18 16.99 -15.24
CA THR A 218 3.39 15.96 -15.94
C THR A 218 2.29 16.59 -16.78
N LEU A 219 2.13 16.08 -18.00
CA LEU A 219 1.07 16.46 -18.92
C LEU A 219 -0.28 15.88 -18.46
N CYS A 220 -1.37 16.56 -18.79
CA CYS A 220 -2.73 16.17 -18.41
C CYS A 220 -3.09 14.75 -18.83
N GLN A 221 -2.65 14.32 -20.01
CA GLN A 221 -2.91 12.96 -20.53
C GLN A 221 -2.35 11.84 -19.65
N SER A 222 -1.31 12.13 -18.86
CA SER A 222 -0.64 11.20 -17.96
C SER A 222 -1.18 11.28 -16.53
N LEU A 223 -2.24 12.08 -16.30
CA LEU A 223 -2.90 12.25 -15.01
C LEU A 223 -4.32 11.69 -15.06
N GLY A 224 -4.71 10.96 -14.01
CA GLY A 224 -6.04 10.38 -13.87
C GLY A 224 -6.79 10.92 -12.66
N SER A 225 -8.02 11.40 -12.85
CA SER A 225 -8.87 11.84 -11.74
C SER A 225 -9.35 10.67 -10.89
N LEU A 226 -9.23 10.84 -9.58
CA LEU A 226 -9.73 9.89 -8.59
C LEU A 226 -11.13 10.28 -8.06
N LYS A 227 -11.77 11.32 -8.64
CA LYS A 227 -13.08 11.84 -8.18
C LYS A 227 -14.18 10.79 -8.19
N HIS A 228 -14.19 9.86 -9.16
CA HIS A 228 -15.19 8.80 -9.22
C HIS A 228 -15.16 7.89 -7.98
N LEU A 229 -14.00 7.73 -7.33
CA LEU A 229 -13.84 6.91 -6.14
C LEU A 229 -14.60 7.45 -4.92
N LYS A 230 -15.00 8.73 -4.93
CA LYS A 230 -15.84 9.32 -3.87
C LYS A 230 -17.20 8.62 -3.76
N GLU A 231 -17.70 7.99 -4.82
CA GLU A 231 -18.96 7.22 -4.79
C GLU A 231 -18.87 5.99 -3.86
N TYR A 232 -17.66 5.47 -3.64
CA TYR A 232 -17.39 4.36 -2.73
C TYR A 232 -17.08 4.82 -1.29
N GLY A 233 -17.34 6.09 -0.97
CA GLY A 233 -17.14 6.67 0.35
C GLY A 233 -15.67 6.93 0.71
N VAL A 234 -14.79 6.96 -0.29
CA VAL A 234 -13.36 7.25 -0.12
C VAL A 234 -13.17 8.76 0.05
N SER A 235 -12.47 9.16 1.11
CA SER A 235 -11.90 10.50 1.25
C SER A 235 -10.39 10.38 1.14
N PHE A 236 -9.79 11.29 0.37
CA PHE A 236 -8.35 11.49 0.28
C PHE A 236 -7.91 12.78 0.99
N GLU A 237 -8.88 13.51 1.54
CA GLU A 237 -8.70 14.73 2.32
C GLU A 237 -8.43 14.32 3.77
N ASP A 238 -7.15 14.24 4.12
CA ASP A 238 -6.59 14.25 5.48
C ASP A 238 -5.32 15.12 5.47
#